data_AF-A0A1W9W051-F1
#
_entry.id   AF-A0A1W9W051-F1
#
_cell.length_a   1.000
_cell.length_b   1.000
_cell.length_c   1.000
_cell.angle_alpha   90.00
_cell.angle_beta   90.00
_cell.angle_gamma   90.00
#
_symmetry.space_group_name_H-M   'P 1'
#
loop_
_entity.id
_entity.type
_entity.pdbx_description
1 polymer ?
#
loop_
_entity_poly.entity_id
_entity_poly.type
_entity_poly.pdbx_seq_one_letter_code
_entity_poly.pdbx_strand_id
1 'polypeptide(L)'
;GKFEMADKGTIFLDEIGSLALESQGKLLRVLQEKEFERLGGNRTIKVNIRLVAATNGDLAEAVEEGVFREDLFYRLNVYPIYLPALREREADLLLLADYFLEKYATEYEKDIKRISTPSIDALTQYHWPGNVRELENCIERAVLLCEDQVVHSYHLPPTLQTAKETGTQQSQSLKDSVERFERELLIEALKNSRGNMRKAAIALKTTERIFGYKVRKYNIDSKQYR
;
A
#
# COMPACT_ATOMS: atom_id res chain seq x y z
N GLY A 1 11.99 11.62 30.41
CA GLY A 1 10.76 10.84 30.24
C GLY A 1 11.06 9.60 29.41
N LYS A 2 10.76 9.61 28.10
CA LYS A 2 10.96 8.44 27.22
C LYS A 2 12.42 7.93 27.15
N PHE A 3 13.40 8.84 27.17
CA PHE A 3 14.83 8.48 27.24
C PHE A 3 15.23 7.73 28.51
N GLU A 4 14.58 8.04 29.63
CA GLU A 4 14.83 7.36 30.92
C GLU A 4 14.26 5.94 30.89
N MET A 5 13.07 5.77 30.33
CA MET A 5 12.43 4.47 30.16
C MET A 5 13.21 3.55 29.23
N ALA A 6 13.96 4.12 28.28
CA ALA A 6 14.76 3.39 27.33
C ALA A 6 16.18 3.11 27.83
N ASP A 7 16.55 3.46 29.08
CA ASP A 7 17.89 3.18 29.59
C ASP A 7 18.23 1.69 29.50
N LYS A 8 19.40 1.39 28.93
CA LYS A 8 19.90 0.07 28.53
C LYS A 8 19.05 -0.66 27.49
N GLY A 9 18.17 0.05 26.79
CA GLY A 9 17.29 -0.45 25.75
C GLY A 9 17.46 0.27 24.41
N THR A 10 16.40 0.20 23.59
CA THR A 10 16.34 0.88 22.28
C THR A 10 15.24 1.92 22.31
N ILE A 11 15.52 3.10 21.74
CA ILE A 11 14.53 4.13 21.47
C ILE A 11 14.37 4.30 19.96
N PHE A 12 13.12 4.29 19.50
CA PHE A 12 12.75 4.58 18.12
C PHE A 12 12.13 5.98 18.05
N LEU A 13 12.69 6.83 17.19
CA LEU A 13 12.19 8.17 16.91
C LEU A 13 11.70 8.23 15.46
N ASP A 14 10.40 8.38 15.27
CA ASP A 14 9.80 8.58 13.95
C ASP A 14 9.78 10.09 13.59
N GLU A 15 9.78 10.37 12.29
CA GLU A 15 9.73 11.73 11.72
C GLU A 15 10.79 12.71 12.28
N ILE A 16 12.03 12.26 12.44
CA ILE A 16 13.09 13.04 13.11
C ILE A 16 13.38 14.39 12.43
N GLY A 17 13.18 14.49 11.11
CA GLY A 17 13.36 15.73 10.34
C GLY A 17 12.38 16.85 10.70
N SER A 18 11.25 16.54 11.35
CA SER A 18 10.26 17.54 11.78
C SER A 18 10.56 18.18 13.14
N LEU A 19 11.64 17.77 13.81
CA LEU A 19 11.99 18.31 15.12
C LEU A 19 12.38 19.79 15.02
N ALA A 20 11.83 20.61 15.91
CA ALA A 20 12.27 22.00 16.07
C ALA A 20 13.75 22.08 16.46
N LEU A 21 14.46 23.12 15.99
CA LEU A 21 15.91 23.32 16.20
C LEU A 21 16.35 23.23 17.68
N GLU A 22 15.55 23.75 18.61
CA GLU A 22 15.84 23.63 20.05
C GLU A 22 15.82 22.17 20.54
N SER A 23 14.89 21.37 20.02
CA SER A 23 14.78 19.94 20.35
C SER A 23 15.92 19.14 19.73
N GLN A 24 16.38 19.54 18.54
CA GLN A 24 17.57 18.95 17.91
C GLN A 24 18.81 19.13 18.80
N GLY A 25 19.01 20.32 19.40
CA GLY A 25 20.11 20.56 20.33
C GLY A 25 20.04 19.69 21.60
N LYS A 26 18.84 19.51 22.16
CA LYS A 26 18.63 18.61 23.31
C LYS A 26 18.93 17.15 22.95
N LEU A 27 18.48 16.71 21.77
CA LEU A 27 18.76 15.36 21.29
C LEU A 27 20.24 15.13 21.06
N LEU A 28 20.94 16.09 20.46
CA LEU A 28 22.39 16.04 20.27
C LEU A 28 23.11 15.84 21.60
N ARG A 29 22.72 16.59 22.64
CA ARG A 29 23.30 16.45 23.99
C ARG A 29 23.11 15.04 24.54
N VAL A 30 21.91 14.45 24.38
CA VAL A 30 21.66 13.05 24.79
C VAL A 30 22.56 12.08 24.00
N LEU A 31 22.76 12.29 22.71
CA LEU A 31 23.56 11.40 21.87
C LEU A 31 25.07 11.52 22.06
N GLN A 32 25.55 12.71 22.42
CA GLN A 32 26.97 12.98 22.66
C GLN A 32 27.36 12.68 24.10
N GLU A 33 26.68 13.30 25.06
CA GLU A 33 27.04 13.23 26.48
C GLU A 33 26.49 11.98 27.16
N LYS A 34 25.47 11.32 26.57
CA LYS A 34 24.70 10.23 27.20
C LYS A 34 24.00 10.69 28.48
N GLU A 35 23.63 11.97 28.54
CA GLU A 35 22.96 12.56 29.70
C GLU A 35 21.81 13.47 29.27
N PHE A 36 20.82 13.64 30.13
CA PHE A 36 19.74 14.61 29.92
C PHE A 36 19.20 15.13 31.26
N GLU A 37 18.49 16.26 31.21
CA GLU A 37 17.83 16.88 32.35
C GLU A 37 16.31 16.72 32.23
N ARG A 38 15.61 16.51 33.35
CA ARG A 38 14.15 16.50 33.37
C ARG A 38 13.61 17.92 33.13
N LEU A 39 12.46 18.04 32.48
CA LEU A 39 11.80 19.35 32.34
C LEU A 39 11.54 19.93 33.74
N GLY A 40 12.09 21.12 34.00
CA GLY A 40 11.97 21.82 35.28
C GLY A 40 12.87 21.30 36.40
N GLY A 41 13.81 20.40 36.12
CA GLY A 41 14.76 19.89 37.12
C GLY A 41 16.20 19.99 36.64
N ASN A 42 17.11 20.33 37.55
CA ASN A 42 18.53 20.55 37.24
C ASN A 42 19.37 19.28 37.45
N ARG A 43 18.73 18.13 37.72
CA ARG A 43 19.41 16.86 37.94
C ARG A 43 19.72 16.21 36.60
N THR A 44 20.99 16.08 36.32
CA THR A 44 21.51 15.34 35.16
C THR A 44 21.34 13.83 35.37
N ILE A 45 20.82 13.15 34.36
CA ILE A 45 20.55 11.70 34.36
C ILE A 45 21.35 11.08 33.22
N LYS A 46 22.23 10.13 33.55
CA LYS A 46 22.96 9.32 32.56
C LYS A 46 22.05 8.24 31.99
N VAL A 47 22.14 8.01 30.68
CA VAL A 47 21.40 6.97 29.95
C VAL A 47 22.29 6.25 28.95
N ASN A 48 22.09 4.94 28.79
CA ASN A 48 22.73 4.18 27.73
C ASN A 48 21.67 3.63 26.78
N ILE A 49 21.54 4.22 25.60
CA ILE A 49 20.47 3.88 24.66
C ILE A 49 21.03 3.50 23.29
N ARG A 50 20.38 2.54 22.64
CA ARG A 50 20.47 2.37 21.18
C ARG A 50 19.41 3.27 20.55
N LEU A 51 19.81 4.22 19.70
CA LEU A 51 18.88 5.04 18.94
C LEU A 51 18.63 4.41 17.57
N VAL A 52 17.36 4.36 17.16
CA VAL A 52 16.94 4.14 15.77
C VAL A 52 16.05 5.32 15.40
N ALA A 53 16.33 5.98 14.29
CA ALA A 53 15.55 7.13 13.82
C ALA A 53 15.03 6.87 12.41
N ALA A 54 13.84 7.40 12.11
CA ALA A 54 13.23 7.37 10.79
C ALA A 54 12.79 8.78 10.37
N THR A 55 12.77 9.01 9.07
CA THR A 55 12.25 10.24 8.46
C THR A 55 11.81 9.95 7.03
N ASN A 56 10.88 10.76 6.54
CA ASN A 56 10.41 10.79 5.16
C ASN A 56 11.11 11.87 4.31
N GLY A 57 11.84 12.80 4.93
CA GLY A 57 12.53 13.90 4.25
C GLY A 57 14.02 13.62 4.06
N ASP A 58 14.62 14.32 3.10
CA ASP A 58 16.08 14.30 2.92
C ASP A 58 16.74 15.18 3.99
N LEU A 59 17.44 14.56 4.94
CA LEU A 59 18.12 15.30 5.99
C LEU A 59 19.33 16.08 5.49
N ALA A 60 19.94 15.68 4.37
CA ALA A 60 21.06 16.43 3.79
C ALA A 60 20.56 17.77 3.22
N GLU A 61 19.46 17.74 2.48
CA GLU A 61 18.78 18.97 2.00
C GLU A 61 18.32 19.84 3.18
N ALA A 62 17.73 19.23 4.22
CA ALA A 62 17.31 19.94 5.43
C ALA A 62 18.47 20.63 6.18
N VAL A 63 19.69 20.09 6.09
CA VAL A 63 20.91 20.73 6.62
C VAL A 63 21.30 21.94 5.77
N GLU A 64 21.27 21.81 4.43
CA GLU A 64 21.57 22.91 3.51
C GLU A 64 20.58 24.09 3.66
N GLU A 65 19.31 23.80 3.92
CA GLU A 65 18.27 24.79 4.18
C GLU A 65 18.35 25.41 5.59
N GLY A 66 19.21 24.89 6.47
CA GLY A 66 19.38 25.38 7.84
C GLY A 66 18.24 25.03 8.80
N VAL A 67 17.31 24.16 8.39
CA VAL A 67 16.20 23.66 9.24
C VAL A 67 16.60 22.43 10.06
N PHE A 68 17.73 21.81 9.72
CA PHE A 68 18.32 20.70 10.45
C PHE A 68 19.79 20.96 10.78
N ARG A 69 20.22 20.60 11.99
CA ARG A 69 21.61 20.82 12.40
C ARG A 69 22.54 19.77 11.79
N GLU A 70 23.64 20.25 11.20
CA GLU A 70 24.69 19.41 10.62
C GLU A 70 25.31 18.45 11.64
N ASP A 71 25.57 18.91 12.87
CA ASP A 71 26.17 18.09 13.92
C ASP A 71 25.28 16.91 14.36
N LEU A 72 23.97 17.11 14.40
CA LEU A 72 22.99 16.07 14.66
C LEU A 72 22.88 15.10 13.47
N PHE A 73 22.89 15.61 12.24
CA PHE A 73 22.83 14.80 11.03
C PHE A 73 23.93 13.75 11.01
N TYR A 74 25.19 14.15 11.21
CA TYR A 74 26.31 13.20 11.23
C TYR A 74 26.24 12.20 12.39
N ARG A 75 25.58 12.55 13.50
CA ARG A 75 25.41 11.62 14.63
C ARG A 75 24.29 10.61 14.41
N LEU A 76 23.29 10.94 13.60
CA LEU A 76 22.19 10.05 13.22
C LEU A 76 22.58 9.17 12.02
N ASN A 77 23.23 9.76 11.01
CA ASN A 77 23.55 9.12 9.74
C ASN A 77 24.81 8.24 9.81
N VAL A 78 24.91 7.41 10.85
CA VAL A 78 26.03 6.47 11.04
C VAL A 78 25.84 5.20 10.22
N TYR A 79 24.60 4.70 10.15
CA TYR A 79 24.23 3.53 9.37
C TYR A 79 22.86 3.75 8.72
N PRO A 80 22.82 4.37 7.52
CA PRO A 80 21.57 4.64 6.83
C PRO A 80 20.95 3.34 6.29
N ILE A 81 19.64 3.19 6.49
CA ILE A 81 18.84 2.14 5.87
C ILE A 81 17.78 2.83 5.01
N TYR A 82 17.89 2.64 3.70
CA TYR A 82 16.92 3.17 2.74
C TYR A 82 15.77 2.17 2.58
N LEU A 83 14.55 2.62 2.85
CA LEU A 83 13.36 1.81 2.66
C LEU A 83 12.79 2.06 1.26
N PRO A 84 12.82 1.08 0.33
CA PRO A 84 12.35 1.29 -1.04
C PRO A 84 10.85 1.55 -1.07
N ALA A 85 10.39 2.32 -2.05
CA ALA A 85 8.96 2.55 -2.25
C ALA A 85 8.24 1.24 -2.64
N LEU A 86 6.92 1.13 -2.42
CA LEU A 86 6.16 -0.07 -2.79
C LEU A 86 6.30 -0.42 -4.29
N ARG A 87 6.33 0.60 -5.15
CA ARG A 87 6.53 0.47 -6.60
C ARG A 87 7.88 -0.16 -7.00
N GLU A 88 8.88 -0.12 -6.11
CA GLU A 88 10.20 -0.70 -6.35
C GLU A 88 10.26 -2.18 -5.92
N ARG A 89 9.16 -2.70 -5.35
CA ARG A 89 9.03 -4.07 -4.83
C ARG A 89 7.69 -4.70 -5.24
N GLU A 90 7.45 -4.81 -6.54
CA GLU A 90 6.21 -5.37 -7.11
C GLU A 90 5.84 -6.77 -6.55
N ALA A 91 6.84 -7.61 -6.25
CA ALA A 91 6.60 -8.93 -5.66
C ALA A 91 5.91 -8.86 -4.28
N ASP A 92 6.23 -7.85 -3.48
CA ASP A 92 5.65 -7.64 -2.15
C ASP A 92 4.23 -7.07 -2.25
N LEU A 93 3.92 -6.32 -3.31
CA LEU A 93 2.64 -5.66 -3.50
C LEU A 93 1.48 -6.66 -3.50
N LEU A 94 1.61 -7.76 -4.26
CA LEU A 94 0.55 -8.78 -4.32
C LEU A 94 0.41 -9.54 -3.01
N LEU A 95 1.52 -9.88 -2.36
CA LEU A 95 1.52 -10.54 -1.04
C LEU A 95 0.85 -9.66 0.02
N LEU A 96 1.14 -8.36 0.01
CA LEU A 96 0.50 -7.40 0.91
C LEU A 96 -0.98 -7.22 0.59
N ALA A 97 -1.35 -7.15 -0.69
CA ALA A 97 -2.75 -7.02 -1.10
C ALA A 97 -3.58 -8.22 -0.64
N ASP A 98 -3.07 -9.45 -0.81
CA ASP A 98 -3.72 -10.67 -0.33
C ASP A 98 -3.79 -10.71 1.19
N TYR A 99 -2.72 -10.30 1.89
CA TYR A 99 -2.72 -10.20 3.37
C TYR A 99 -3.80 -9.24 3.88
N PHE A 100 -3.90 -8.04 3.29
CA PHE A 100 -4.93 -7.07 3.69
C PHE A 100 -6.34 -7.56 3.33
N LEU A 101 -6.51 -8.23 2.19
CA LEU A 101 -7.78 -8.83 1.81
C LEU A 101 -8.26 -9.82 2.87
N GLU A 102 -7.39 -10.75 3.29
CA GLU A 102 -7.70 -11.77 4.29
C GLU A 102 -7.99 -11.14 5.67
N LYS A 103 -7.15 -10.18 6.08
CA LYS A 103 -7.31 -9.42 7.32
C LYS A 103 -8.69 -8.78 7.41
N TYR A 104 -9.07 -8.00 6.39
CA TYR A 104 -10.33 -7.24 6.42
C TYR A 104 -11.56 -8.08 6.08
N ALA A 105 -11.42 -9.11 5.24
CA ALA A 105 -12.50 -10.09 5.03
C ALA A 105 -12.87 -10.77 6.36
N THR A 106 -11.87 -11.13 7.16
CA THR A 106 -12.08 -11.69 8.51
C THR A 106 -12.68 -10.67 9.47
N GLU A 107 -12.13 -9.45 9.51
CA GLU A 107 -12.59 -8.39 10.42
C GLU A 107 -14.04 -7.97 10.17
N TYR A 108 -14.47 -7.94 8.91
CA TYR A 108 -15.85 -7.58 8.53
C TYR A 108 -16.78 -8.77 8.29
N GLU A 109 -16.34 -9.98 8.64
CA GLU A 109 -17.13 -11.22 8.50
C GLU A 109 -17.65 -11.45 7.06
N LYS A 110 -16.84 -11.11 6.04
CA LYS A 110 -17.16 -11.30 4.63
C LYS A 110 -16.45 -12.50 4.03
N ASP A 111 -17.13 -13.29 3.20
CA ASP A 111 -16.55 -14.44 2.47
C ASP A 111 -15.90 -14.01 1.15
N ILE A 112 -14.90 -13.12 1.21
CA ILE A 112 -14.13 -12.67 0.04
C ILE A 112 -12.90 -13.55 -0.12
N LYS A 113 -12.74 -14.15 -1.30
CA LYS A 113 -11.72 -15.21 -1.53
C LYS A 113 -10.56 -14.78 -2.39
N ARG A 114 -10.73 -13.73 -3.20
CA ARG A 114 -9.72 -13.34 -4.18
C ARG A 114 -9.93 -11.93 -4.72
N ILE A 115 -8.86 -11.39 -5.27
CA ILE A 115 -8.86 -10.20 -6.12
C ILE A 115 -8.96 -10.65 -7.58
N SER A 116 -9.76 -9.96 -8.38
CA SER A 116 -9.91 -10.27 -9.80
C SER A 116 -8.61 -9.97 -10.56
N THR A 117 -8.34 -10.68 -11.68
CA THR A 117 -7.14 -10.43 -12.49
C THR A 117 -7.05 -8.98 -13.00
N PRO A 118 -8.14 -8.36 -13.50
CA PRO A 118 -8.09 -6.95 -13.88
C PRO A 118 -7.76 -6.01 -12.72
N SER A 119 -8.20 -6.33 -11.50
CA SER A 119 -7.86 -5.55 -10.30
C SER A 119 -6.39 -5.73 -9.92
N ILE A 120 -5.85 -6.94 -10.00
CA ILE A 120 -4.42 -7.21 -9.81
C ILE A 120 -3.58 -6.39 -10.81
N ASP A 121 -3.97 -6.37 -12.08
CA ASP A 121 -3.29 -5.59 -13.12
C ASP A 121 -3.32 -4.09 -12.79
N ALA A 122 -4.46 -3.58 -12.30
CA ALA A 122 -4.61 -2.18 -11.89
C ALA A 122 -3.75 -1.82 -10.67
N LEU A 123 -3.72 -2.69 -9.65
CA LEU A 123 -2.88 -2.52 -8.46
C LEU A 123 -1.39 -2.50 -8.84
N THR A 124 -0.97 -3.36 -9.76
CA THR A 124 0.43 -3.47 -10.19
C THR A 124 0.88 -2.28 -11.04
N GLN A 125 -0.01 -1.70 -11.85
CA GLN A 125 0.30 -0.54 -12.71
C GLN A 125 0.35 0.79 -11.94
N TYR A 126 -0.19 0.83 -10.72
CA TYR A 126 -0.27 2.06 -9.94
C TYR A 126 1.03 2.36 -9.20
N HIS A 127 1.36 3.65 -9.08
CA HIS A 127 2.65 4.10 -8.54
C HIS A 127 2.70 4.21 -7.01
N TRP A 128 1.56 3.98 -6.32
CA TRP A 128 1.42 3.94 -4.86
C TRP A 128 2.12 5.10 -4.11
N PRO A 129 1.69 6.36 -4.33
CA PRO A 129 2.30 7.53 -3.68
C PRO A 129 2.25 7.47 -2.15
N GLY A 130 1.21 6.87 -1.56
CA GLY A 130 1.07 6.63 -0.12
C GLY A 130 1.61 5.26 0.34
N ASN A 131 2.28 4.52 -0.54
CA ASN A 131 2.98 3.27 -0.25
C ASN A 131 2.04 2.23 0.41
N VAL A 132 2.54 1.40 1.33
CA VAL A 132 1.76 0.35 2.00
C VAL A 132 0.48 0.86 2.67
N ARG A 133 0.49 2.07 3.25
CA ARG A 133 -0.71 2.65 3.91
C ARG A 133 -1.84 2.92 2.92
N GLU A 134 -1.51 3.38 1.72
CA GLU A 134 -2.52 3.58 0.67
C GLU A 134 -3.05 2.26 0.13
N LEU A 135 -2.18 1.26 -0.05
CA LEU A 135 -2.60 -0.10 -0.42
C LEU A 135 -3.57 -0.68 0.61
N GLU A 136 -3.23 -0.60 1.91
CA GLU A 136 -4.08 -1.05 3.01
C GLU A 136 -5.47 -0.41 2.94
N ASN A 137 -5.53 0.92 2.89
CA ASN A 137 -6.80 1.67 2.79
C ASN A 137 -7.59 1.33 1.52
N CYS A 138 -6.89 1.12 0.40
CA CYS A 138 -7.52 0.75 -0.86
C CYS A 138 -8.20 -0.62 -0.75
N ILE A 139 -7.51 -1.62 -0.22
CA ILE A 139 -8.03 -2.97 -0.06
C ILE A 139 -9.15 -3.02 0.99
N GLU A 140 -8.99 -2.33 2.12
CA GLU A 140 -10.03 -2.20 3.16
C GLU A 140 -11.33 -1.67 2.55
N ARG A 141 -11.26 -0.56 1.81
CA ARG A 141 -12.42 0.03 1.12
C ARG A 141 -13.03 -0.94 0.11
N ALA A 142 -12.20 -1.64 -0.65
CA ALA A 142 -12.68 -2.60 -1.65
C ALA A 142 -13.44 -3.77 -0.98
N VAL A 143 -12.93 -4.28 0.15
CA VAL A 143 -13.61 -5.29 0.97
C VAL A 143 -14.94 -4.75 1.50
N LEU A 144 -15.00 -3.52 2.00
CA LEU A 144 -16.23 -2.90 2.50
C LEU A 144 -17.31 -2.76 1.41
N LEU A 145 -16.92 -2.43 0.18
CA LEU A 145 -17.84 -2.27 -0.95
C LEU A 145 -18.22 -3.59 -1.63
N CYS A 146 -17.41 -4.63 -1.48
CA CYS A 146 -17.64 -5.91 -2.13
C CYS A 146 -18.78 -6.68 -1.45
N GLU A 147 -19.80 -7.03 -2.22
CA GLU A 147 -20.92 -7.88 -1.77
C GLU A 147 -20.75 -9.35 -2.20
N ASP A 148 -19.83 -9.59 -3.14
CA ASP A 148 -19.54 -10.91 -3.71
C ASP A 148 -18.26 -11.51 -3.10
N GLN A 149 -17.86 -12.70 -3.56
CA GLN A 149 -16.63 -13.36 -3.10
C GLN A 149 -15.34 -12.85 -3.78
N VAL A 150 -15.45 -11.84 -4.64
CA VAL A 150 -14.38 -11.40 -5.54
C VAL A 150 -14.28 -9.87 -5.57
N VAL A 151 -13.11 -9.34 -5.26
CA VAL A 151 -12.82 -7.91 -5.43
C VAL A 151 -12.54 -7.62 -6.89
N HIS A 152 -13.53 -7.00 -7.53
CA HIS A 152 -13.45 -6.43 -8.87
C HIS A 152 -12.92 -5.00 -8.95
N SER A 153 -12.57 -4.59 -10.16
CA SER A 153 -11.90 -3.31 -10.42
C SER A 153 -12.76 -2.11 -10.02
N TYR A 154 -14.09 -2.25 -10.13
CA TYR A 154 -15.04 -1.22 -9.73
C TYR A 154 -15.18 -1.04 -8.21
N HIS A 155 -14.70 -1.98 -7.39
CA HIS A 155 -14.59 -1.79 -5.95
C HIS A 155 -13.35 -0.98 -5.54
N LEU A 156 -12.34 -0.91 -6.42
CA LEU A 156 -11.14 -0.12 -6.17
C LEU A 156 -11.43 1.38 -6.32
N PRO A 157 -10.62 2.26 -5.69
CA PRO A 157 -10.70 3.70 -5.92
C PRO A 157 -10.62 4.10 -7.40
N PRO A 158 -11.30 5.17 -7.84
CA PRO A 158 -11.25 5.64 -9.23
C PRO A 158 -9.84 5.89 -9.76
N THR A 159 -8.90 6.31 -8.90
CA THR A 159 -7.48 6.50 -9.24
C THR A 159 -6.82 5.24 -9.79
N LEU A 160 -7.24 4.06 -9.29
CA LEU A 160 -6.78 2.75 -9.73
C LEU A 160 -7.56 2.22 -10.93
N GLN A 161 -8.86 2.53 -11.02
CA GLN A 161 -9.68 2.20 -12.19
C GLN A 161 -9.13 2.87 -13.47
N THR A 162 -8.50 4.02 -13.28
CA THR A 162 -8.00 4.91 -14.32
C THR A 162 -6.47 4.83 -14.50
N ALA A 163 -5.75 3.93 -13.80
CA ALA A 163 -4.27 3.85 -13.78
C ALA A 163 -3.59 3.60 -15.15
N LYS A 164 -4.36 3.48 -16.24
CA LYS A 164 -3.86 3.66 -17.61
C LYS A 164 -3.55 5.12 -18.00
N GLU A 165 -3.87 6.11 -17.17
CA GLU A 165 -3.87 7.53 -17.57
C GLU A 165 -2.58 8.32 -17.31
N THR A 166 -1.51 7.74 -16.80
CA THR A 166 -0.26 8.50 -16.56
C THR A 166 0.67 8.64 -17.78
N GLY A 167 0.17 8.41 -19.00
CA GLY A 167 0.99 8.63 -20.21
C GLY A 167 0.28 8.64 -21.56
N THR A 168 -1.03 8.44 -21.63
CA THR A 168 -1.77 8.65 -22.87
C THR A 168 -3.22 8.93 -22.54
N GLN A 169 -3.66 10.18 -22.71
CA GLN A 169 -5.07 10.46 -22.92
C GLN A 169 -5.49 9.76 -24.22
N GLN A 170 -5.86 8.50 -24.13
CA GLN A 170 -6.85 7.95 -25.06
C GLN A 170 -8.16 8.00 -24.30
N SER A 171 -9.03 8.90 -24.73
CA SER A 171 -10.44 8.87 -24.38
C SER A 171 -10.96 7.45 -24.64
N GLN A 172 -11.08 6.64 -23.59
CA GLN A 172 -11.76 5.37 -23.72
C GLN A 172 -13.22 5.70 -24.03
N SER A 173 -13.67 5.25 -25.19
CA SER A 173 -15.06 5.45 -25.56
C SER A 173 -15.93 4.66 -24.58
N LEU A 174 -17.18 5.08 -24.35
CA LEU A 174 -18.14 4.30 -23.54
C LEU A 174 -18.16 2.81 -23.95
N LYS A 175 -17.98 2.56 -25.25
CA LYS A 175 -17.87 1.22 -25.81
C LYS A 175 -16.71 0.43 -25.22
N ASP A 176 -15.52 1.01 -25.11
CA ASP A 176 -14.33 0.32 -24.59
C ASP A 176 -14.47 -0.03 -23.11
N SER A 177 -15.06 0.88 -22.32
CA SER A 177 -15.35 0.65 -20.90
C SER A 177 -16.37 -0.47 -20.68
N VAL A 178 -17.45 -0.47 -21.48
CA VAL A 178 -18.45 -1.55 -21.45
C VAL A 178 -17.83 -2.88 -21.87
N GLU A 179 -17.00 -2.90 -22.91
CA GLU A 179 -16.32 -4.13 -23.36
C GLU A 179 -15.37 -4.69 -22.30
N ARG A 180 -14.64 -3.84 -21.57
CA ARG A 180 -13.81 -4.26 -20.42
C ARG A 180 -14.64 -4.89 -19.31
N PHE A 181 -15.72 -4.22 -18.90
CA PHE A 181 -16.59 -4.70 -17.85
C PHE A 181 -17.27 -6.03 -18.24
N GLU A 182 -17.78 -6.13 -19.46
CA GLU A 182 -18.34 -7.38 -19.98
C GLU A 182 -17.31 -8.51 -19.99
N ARG A 183 -16.07 -8.23 -20.39
CA ARG A 183 -14.98 -9.21 -20.40
C ARG A 183 -14.68 -9.72 -18.99
N GLU A 184 -14.65 -8.84 -18.00
CA GLU A 184 -14.42 -9.18 -16.59
C GLU A 184 -15.50 -10.12 -16.06
N LEU A 185 -16.79 -9.80 -16.26
CA LEU A 185 -17.92 -10.64 -15.85
C LEU A 185 -17.87 -12.04 -16.46
N LEU A 186 -17.50 -12.14 -17.75
CA LEU A 186 -17.41 -13.44 -18.44
C LEU A 186 -16.28 -14.32 -17.90
N ILE A 187 -15.11 -13.73 -17.66
CA ILE A 187 -13.95 -14.44 -17.08
C ILE A 187 -14.29 -14.93 -15.68
N GLU A 188 -14.92 -14.08 -14.87
CA GLU A 188 -15.28 -14.43 -13.50
C GLU A 188 -16.31 -15.56 -13.44
N ALA A 189 -17.35 -15.49 -14.27
CA ALA A 189 -18.35 -16.56 -14.39
C ALA A 189 -17.73 -17.89 -14.84
N LEU A 190 -16.73 -17.85 -15.73
CA LEU A 190 -15.97 -19.04 -16.16
C LEU A 190 -15.10 -19.60 -15.02
N LYS A 191 -14.41 -18.75 -14.26
CA LYS A 191 -13.63 -19.15 -13.08
C LYS A 191 -14.51 -19.84 -12.03
N ASN A 192 -15.67 -19.26 -11.72
CA ASN A 192 -16.62 -19.81 -10.75
C ASN A 192 -17.28 -21.11 -11.24
N SER A 193 -17.36 -21.31 -12.56
CA SER A 193 -17.99 -22.47 -13.18
C SER A 193 -17.00 -23.55 -13.65
N ARG A 194 -15.71 -23.44 -13.31
CA ARG A 194 -14.64 -24.34 -13.78
C ARG A 194 -14.66 -24.55 -15.30
N GLY A 195 -14.72 -23.45 -16.05
CA GLY A 195 -14.73 -23.47 -17.52
C GLY A 195 -16.02 -24.00 -18.15
N ASN A 196 -17.07 -24.31 -17.36
CA ASN A 196 -18.36 -24.73 -17.88
C ASN A 196 -19.18 -23.53 -18.36
N MET A 197 -19.21 -23.31 -19.68
CA MET A 197 -19.91 -22.19 -20.33
C MET A 197 -21.41 -22.14 -20.04
N ARG A 198 -22.07 -23.30 -19.94
CA ARG A 198 -23.51 -23.36 -19.64
C ARG A 198 -23.81 -22.90 -18.22
N LYS A 199 -23.03 -23.36 -17.23
CA LYS A 199 -23.15 -22.91 -15.84
C LYS A 199 -22.82 -21.42 -15.69
N ALA A 200 -21.77 -20.95 -16.36
CA ALA A 200 -21.37 -19.54 -16.35
C ALA A 200 -22.45 -18.64 -16.96
N ALA A 201 -23.08 -19.06 -18.06
CA ALA A 201 -24.18 -18.32 -18.68
C ALA A 201 -25.41 -18.22 -17.76
N ILE A 202 -25.77 -19.31 -17.09
CA ILE A 202 -26.89 -19.32 -16.13
C ILE A 202 -26.60 -18.38 -14.95
N ALA A 203 -25.36 -18.37 -14.44
CA ALA A 203 -24.94 -17.50 -13.34
C ALA A 203 -25.09 -16.01 -13.70
N LEU A 204 -24.74 -15.62 -14.93
CA LEU A 204 -24.93 -14.26 -15.45
C LEU A 204 -26.35 -13.99 -15.98
N LYS A 205 -27.32 -14.89 -15.75
CA LYS A 205 -28.71 -14.78 -16.21
C LYS A 205 -28.81 -14.54 -17.73
N THR A 206 -27.95 -15.20 -18.51
CA THR A 206 -27.92 -15.14 -19.97
C THR A 206 -28.01 -16.54 -20.60
N THR A 207 -28.09 -16.60 -21.93
CA THR A 207 -28.11 -17.88 -22.65
C THR A 207 -26.70 -18.34 -23.02
N GLU A 208 -26.48 -19.66 -23.08
CA GLU A 208 -25.21 -20.25 -23.50
C GLU A 208 -24.75 -19.74 -24.87
N ARG A 209 -25.71 -19.47 -25.78
CA ARG A 209 -25.44 -18.88 -27.10
C ARG A 209 -24.88 -17.46 -27.00
N ILE A 210 -25.49 -16.58 -26.21
CA ILE A 210 -25.05 -15.18 -26.03
C ILE A 210 -23.70 -15.16 -25.31
N PHE A 211 -23.56 -15.97 -24.26
CA PHE A 211 -22.31 -16.11 -23.51
C PHE A 211 -21.17 -16.58 -24.42
N GLY A 212 -21.36 -17.67 -25.16
CA GLY A 212 -20.36 -18.23 -26.07
C GLY A 212 -20.03 -17.32 -27.27
N TYR A 213 -20.96 -16.43 -27.67
CA TYR A 213 -20.66 -15.36 -28.63
C TYR A 213 -19.72 -14.32 -28.02
N LYS A 214 -20.02 -13.81 -26.82
CA LYS A 214 -19.16 -12.80 -26.16
C LYS A 214 -17.79 -13.35 -25.78
N VAL A 215 -17.69 -14.60 -25.32
CA VAL A 215 -16.42 -15.29 -25.05
C VAL A 215 -15.52 -15.32 -26.29
N ARG A 216 -16.10 -15.64 -27.47
CA ARG A 216 -15.37 -15.60 -28.75
C ARG A 216 -15.02 -14.18 -29.17
N LYS A 217 -15.96 -13.23 -29.05
CA LYS A 217 -15.75 -11.81 -29.36
C LYS A 217 -14.56 -11.24 -28.60
N TYR A 218 -14.42 -11.59 -27.32
CA TYR A 218 -13.33 -11.11 -26.44
C TYR A 218 -12.12 -12.04 -26.39
N ASN A 219 -12.07 -13.06 -27.26
CA ASN A 219 -11.00 -14.04 -27.36
C ASN A 219 -10.61 -14.68 -26.01
N ILE A 220 -11.61 -15.01 -25.18
CA ILE A 220 -11.42 -15.67 -23.88
C ILE A 220 -11.38 -17.18 -24.11
N ASP A 221 -10.27 -17.84 -23.74
CA ASP A 221 -10.18 -19.30 -23.80
C ASP A 221 -10.83 -19.94 -22.57
N SER A 222 -12.04 -20.49 -22.76
CA SER A 222 -12.78 -21.21 -21.72
C SER A 222 -12.03 -22.42 -21.14
N LYS A 223 -11.09 -23.03 -21.88
CA LYS A 223 -10.37 -24.23 -21.43
C LYS A 223 -9.32 -23.92 -20.36
N GLN A 224 -8.84 -22.68 -20.30
CA GLN A 224 -7.87 -22.24 -19.29
C GLN A 224 -8.44 -22.23 -17.86
N TYR A 225 -9.77 -22.31 -17.73
CA TYR A 225 -10.46 -22.23 -16.45
C TYR A 225 -11.09 -23.58 -16.02
N ARG A 226 -10.77 -24.68 -16.70
CA ARG A 226 -11.25 -26.05 -16.38
C ARG A 226 -10.55 -26.66 -15.18
#